data_AF-A0A8U0I0I4-F1
#
_entry.id   AF-A0A8U0I0I4-F1
#
_cell.length_a   1.000
_cell.length_b   1.000
_cell.length_c   1.000
_cell.angle_alpha   90.00
_cell.angle_beta   90.00
_cell.angle_gamma   90.00
#
_symmetry.space_group_name_H-M   'P 1'
#
loop_
_entity.id
_entity.type
_entity.pdbx_description
1 polymer ?
#
loop_
_entity_poly.entity_id
_entity_poly.type
_entity_poly.pdbx_seq_one_letter_code
_entity_poly.pdbx_strand_id
1 'polypeptide(L)'
;MSTQPTFSPLSDATGLDIVDPIETRHFSLFTDSPVTPTDADADEFAFPVATACRITTGRLGLPYMVPMEVRSPDGAHRASIDLPTTREFPDDEYLLELHSPIKVYLRTTGGMTIDTDDDGVEIEFEGEVAVEVGARSYHSSPAATITVPDDPAAVMEAVSAFPSALKTTSPERAWPTLRGHPPRVERGDELSIPDGLKSPDTGIEIAVPAEYGHVYTVAPLAYYLGADVVPGETARLTAESGVDRLLGDDAAAVGESVEEILKRVFLLDCVTRTEGLYPDELHEREVLESHVDLDFGGLYEASLADRLAAYLAVPDEAFAAIESPWHRVTHVEGDPGPDAAELLPYVVNDLSLVRVKSEREDAWSPTEAQKETNEALNAFVRSPTTAASTTGVTKVGERTTCHRRVALRRRVRNAKTSSGRPATNARFGGVTATAWGTRTPSATKNRQTARNRWMARNRTAAGRRTQANPIATTTPAATRPEACRARTATCRSRRPTRSNRRG
;
A
#
# COMPACT_ATOMS: atom_id res chain seq x y z
N MET A 1 16.31 7.58 14.10
CA MET A 1 16.47 8.13 12.73
C MET A 1 15.12 8.67 12.31
N SER A 2 15.07 9.76 11.53
CA SER A 2 13.78 10.27 11.02
C SER A 2 13.17 9.24 10.07
N THR A 3 11.87 8.95 10.23
CA THR A 3 11.08 8.09 9.35
C THR A 3 10.33 8.90 8.27
N GLN A 4 10.53 10.22 8.26
CA GLN A 4 9.84 11.13 7.36
C GLN A 4 10.80 11.66 6.29
N PRO A 5 10.29 11.99 5.07
CA PRO A 5 11.10 12.61 4.05
C PRO A 5 11.70 13.93 4.51
N THR A 6 12.92 14.21 4.07
CA THR A 6 13.64 15.45 4.41
C THR A 6 14.01 16.24 3.17
N PHE A 7 14.09 17.56 3.32
CA PHE A 7 14.40 18.49 2.25
C PHE A 7 15.78 19.12 2.48
N SER A 8 16.58 19.26 1.43
CA SER A 8 17.90 19.92 1.52
C SER A 8 18.26 20.60 0.21
N PRO A 9 18.96 21.73 0.20
CA PRO A 9 19.49 22.31 -1.04
C PRO A 9 20.44 21.33 -1.75
N LEU A 10 20.42 21.31 -3.08
CA LEU A 10 21.39 20.55 -3.87
C LEU A 10 22.81 21.12 -3.71
N SER A 11 23.82 20.24 -3.67
CA SER A 11 25.23 20.63 -3.50
C SER A 11 25.91 21.02 -4.81
N ASP A 12 25.61 20.30 -5.89
CA ASP A 12 26.31 20.41 -7.18
C ASP A 12 25.47 21.10 -8.28
N ALA A 13 24.25 21.52 -7.95
CA ALA A 13 23.30 22.19 -8.83
C ALA A 13 22.38 23.11 -8.03
N THR A 14 21.59 23.95 -8.71
CA THR A 14 20.52 24.74 -8.09
C THR A 14 19.26 23.91 -7.97
N GLY A 15 18.73 23.78 -6.75
CA GLY A 15 17.50 23.05 -6.51
C GLY A 15 17.36 22.49 -5.11
N LEU A 16 16.40 21.59 -4.98
CA LEU A 16 15.99 20.93 -3.76
C LEU A 16 16.12 19.41 -3.92
N ASP A 17 16.83 18.76 -3.01
CA ASP A 17 16.83 17.30 -2.87
C ASP A 17 15.80 16.87 -1.84
N ILE A 18 14.99 15.88 -2.22
CA ILE A 18 13.99 15.25 -1.37
C ILE A 18 14.47 13.83 -1.09
N VAL A 19 14.69 13.51 0.19
CA VAL A 19 15.23 12.21 0.61
C VAL A 19 14.17 11.45 1.38
N ASP A 20 13.82 10.25 0.92
CA ASP A 20 13.01 9.28 1.66
C ASP A 20 13.95 8.30 2.39
N PRO A 21 14.08 8.38 3.72
CA PRO A 21 14.98 7.54 4.48
C PRO A 21 14.49 6.09 4.61
N ILE A 22 13.19 5.84 4.45
CA ILE A 22 12.62 4.49 4.55
C ILE A 22 12.96 3.70 3.30
N GLU A 23 12.71 4.29 2.14
CA GLU A 23 12.93 3.64 0.85
C GLU A 23 14.36 3.84 0.32
N THR A 24 15.18 4.65 1.01
CA THR A 24 16.51 5.07 0.58
C THR A 24 16.47 5.68 -0.83
N ARG A 25 15.49 6.55 -1.07
CA ARG A 25 15.26 7.19 -2.38
C ARG A 25 15.54 8.68 -2.32
N HIS A 26 16.00 9.19 -3.44
CA HIS A 26 16.21 10.61 -3.67
C HIS A 26 15.37 11.06 -4.87
N PHE A 27 14.82 12.27 -4.77
CA PHE A 27 14.18 12.94 -5.88
C PHE A 27 14.54 14.41 -5.86
N SER A 28 15.19 14.89 -6.92
CA SER A 28 15.69 16.26 -6.99
C SER A 28 14.77 17.11 -7.85
N LEU A 29 14.45 18.31 -7.36
CA LEU A 29 13.78 19.37 -8.09
C LEU A 29 14.83 20.43 -8.46
N PHE A 30 15.06 20.68 -9.74
CA PHE A 30 15.99 21.73 -10.18
C PHE A 30 15.29 23.09 -10.19
N THR A 31 16.03 24.14 -9.82
CA THR A 31 15.53 25.52 -9.81
C THR A 31 16.44 26.42 -10.63
N ASP A 32 15.93 27.59 -11.03
CA ASP A 32 16.68 28.64 -11.73
C ASP A 32 17.75 29.33 -10.86
N SER A 33 17.57 29.32 -9.54
CA SER A 33 18.50 29.89 -8.56
C SER A 33 18.60 29.01 -7.30
N PRO A 34 19.67 29.12 -6.49
CA PRO A 34 19.78 28.35 -5.24
C PRO A 34 18.61 28.65 -4.29
N VAL A 35 18.00 27.59 -3.74
CA VAL A 35 16.89 27.70 -2.78
C VAL A 35 17.32 27.30 -1.38
N THR A 36 16.70 27.92 -0.37
CA THR A 36 16.81 27.48 1.03
C THR A 36 15.41 27.08 1.50
N PRO A 37 15.13 25.77 1.68
CA PRO A 37 13.82 25.32 2.12
C PRO A 37 13.53 25.84 3.52
N THR A 38 12.31 26.32 3.72
CA THR A 38 11.76 26.71 5.03
C THR A 38 10.60 25.79 5.37
N ASP A 39 10.39 25.47 6.65
CA ASP A 39 9.29 24.58 7.04
C ASP A 39 7.93 25.16 6.60
N ALA A 40 7.07 24.29 6.08
CA ALA A 40 5.70 24.60 5.71
C ALA A 40 4.74 23.61 6.39
N ASP A 41 3.46 23.98 6.44
CA ASP A 41 2.44 23.13 7.06
C ASP A 41 2.05 21.99 6.11
N ALA A 42 2.17 20.74 6.59
CA ALA A 42 1.78 19.55 5.84
C ALA A 42 0.25 19.45 5.70
N ASP A 43 -0.51 20.03 6.63
CA ASP A 43 -1.97 19.96 6.68
C ASP A 43 -2.62 20.90 5.64
N GLU A 44 -1.84 21.77 4.99
CA GLU A 44 -2.31 22.58 3.87
C GLU A 44 -2.49 21.76 2.58
N PHE A 45 -1.99 20.53 2.49
CA PHE A 45 -2.17 19.69 1.31
C PHE A 45 -3.47 18.88 1.39
N ALA A 46 -4.30 18.91 0.34
CA ALA A 46 -5.47 18.04 0.25
C ALA A 46 -5.11 16.55 0.30
N PHE A 47 -3.93 16.17 -0.20
CA PHE A 47 -3.43 14.79 -0.14
C PHE A 47 -2.51 14.63 1.06
N PRO A 48 -2.58 13.50 1.80
CA PRO A 48 -1.71 13.26 2.94
C PRO A 48 -0.22 13.31 2.56
N VAL A 49 0.49 14.29 3.12
CA VAL A 49 1.96 14.41 3.10
C VAL A 49 2.49 14.31 4.53
N ALA A 50 3.74 13.87 4.69
CA ALA A 50 4.35 13.69 6.01
C ALA A 50 5.16 14.91 6.44
N THR A 51 5.80 15.57 5.49
CA THR A 51 6.60 16.78 5.68
C THR A 51 6.37 17.73 4.53
N ALA A 52 6.47 19.03 4.79
CA ALA A 52 6.38 20.06 3.79
C ALA A 52 7.44 21.14 3.99
N CYS A 53 7.89 21.74 2.90
CA CYS A 53 8.72 22.93 2.93
C CYS A 53 8.28 23.93 1.86
N ARG A 54 8.68 25.20 2.02
CA ARG A 54 8.47 26.26 1.05
C ARG A 54 9.80 26.71 0.46
N ILE A 55 9.81 26.88 -0.86
CA ILE A 55 10.88 27.47 -1.65
C ILE A 55 10.33 28.62 -2.51
N THR A 56 11.21 29.45 -3.07
CA THR A 56 10.85 30.52 -4.02
C THR A 56 11.68 30.35 -5.28
N THR A 57 11.03 30.33 -6.44
CA THR A 57 11.67 30.09 -7.74
C THR A 57 10.78 30.58 -8.88
N GLY A 58 11.38 30.95 -10.02
CA GLY A 58 10.64 31.21 -11.26
C GLY A 58 10.49 29.99 -12.16
N ARG A 59 11.24 28.91 -11.89
CA ARG A 59 11.25 27.72 -12.76
C ARG A 59 11.61 26.46 -11.99
N LEU A 60 10.85 25.39 -12.22
CA LEU A 60 11.16 24.04 -11.72
C LEU A 60 11.49 23.10 -12.87
N GLY A 61 12.57 22.33 -12.73
CA GLY A 61 12.95 21.26 -13.63
C GLY A 61 12.91 19.91 -12.94
N LEU A 62 12.45 18.87 -13.65
CA LEU A 62 12.49 17.49 -13.18
C LEU A 62 13.60 16.70 -13.92
N PRO A 63 14.27 15.74 -13.25
CA PRO A 63 15.44 15.03 -13.80
C PRO A 63 15.15 14.09 -14.98
N TYR A 64 13.88 13.81 -15.24
CA TYR A 64 13.38 12.96 -16.31
C TYR A 64 11.88 13.20 -16.47
N MET A 65 11.28 12.65 -17.53
CA MET A 65 9.82 12.67 -17.68
C MET A 65 9.14 11.98 -16.50
N VAL A 66 8.43 12.78 -15.70
CA VAL A 66 7.62 12.33 -14.56
C VAL A 66 6.16 12.63 -14.89
N PRO A 67 5.31 11.61 -15.07
CA PRO A 67 3.88 11.84 -15.23
C PRO A 67 3.34 12.61 -14.02
N MET A 68 2.41 13.54 -14.25
CA MET A 68 1.80 14.32 -13.18
C MET A 68 0.35 14.64 -13.44
N GLU A 69 -0.38 14.88 -12.36
CA GLU A 69 -1.75 15.38 -12.39
C GLU A 69 -1.76 16.82 -11.88
N VAL A 70 -2.36 17.71 -12.67
CA VAL A 70 -2.66 19.09 -12.27
C VAL A 70 -4.06 19.10 -11.67
N ARG A 71 -4.16 19.62 -10.45
CA ARG A 71 -5.37 19.64 -9.64
C ARG A 71 -5.62 21.05 -9.10
N SER A 72 -6.85 21.31 -8.68
CA SER A 72 -7.15 22.43 -7.78
C SER A 72 -6.65 22.13 -6.36
N PRO A 73 -6.58 23.15 -5.48
CA PRO A 73 -6.08 22.98 -4.11
C PRO A 73 -6.89 21.99 -3.27
N ASP A 74 -8.19 21.84 -3.57
CA ASP A 74 -9.09 20.83 -2.98
C ASP A 74 -8.87 19.41 -3.52
N GLY A 75 -7.94 19.23 -4.46
CA GLY A 75 -7.59 17.94 -5.06
C GLY A 75 -8.40 17.57 -6.30
N ALA A 76 -9.38 18.37 -6.72
CA ALA A 76 -10.15 18.06 -7.92
C ALA A 76 -9.27 18.07 -9.18
N HIS A 77 -9.45 17.04 -10.03
CA HIS A 77 -8.66 16.85 -11.23
C HIS A 77 -8.91 17.96 -12.27
N ARG A 78 -7.84 18.53 -12.83
CA ARG A 78 -7.91 19.49 -13.93
C ARG A 78 -7.29 18.96 -15.22
N ALA A 79 -6.11 18.35 -15.14
CA ALA A 79 -5.42 17.82 -16.32
C ALA A 79 -4.38 16.76 -15.97
N SER A 80 -4.24 15.75 -16.83
CA SER A 80 -3.12 14.80 -16.79
C SER A 80 -2.02 15.21 -17.76
N ILE A 81 -0.77 15.08 -17.34
CA ILE A 81 0.44 15.29 -18.13
C ILE A 81 1.24 13.98 -18.12
N ASP A 82 1.06 13.15 -19.15
CA ASP A 82 1.59 11.79 -19.23
C ASP A 82 2.40 11.50 -20.51
N LEU A 83 2.44 12.45 -21.43
CA LEU A 83 3.16 12.41 -22.71
C LEU A 83 3.84 13.76 -22.95
N PRO A 84 4.88 13.79 -23.82
CA PRO A 84 5.49 15.03 -24.29
C PRO A 84 4.44 16.03 -24.82
N THR A 85 4.37 17.20 -24.19
CA THR A 85 3.39 18.24 -24.48
C THR A 85 3.80 19.56 -23.85
N THR A 86 3.35 20.67 -24.44
CA THR A 86 3.40 21.99 -23.80
C THR A 86 1.97 22.38 -23.42
N ARG A 87 1.76 22.80 -22.18
CA ARG A 87 0.45 23.16 -21.66
C ARG A 87 0.52 24.38 -20.76
N GLU A 88 -0.32 25.36 -21.07
CA GLU A 88 -0.42 26.61 -20.31
C GLU A 88 -1.60 26.54 -19.34
N PHE A 89 -1.38 27.09 -18.15
CA PHE A 89 -2.35 27.19 -17.08
C PHE A 89 -2.44 28.66 -16.63
N PRO A 90 -3.64 29.26 -16.62
CA PRO A 90 -3.81 30.67 -16.26
C PRO A 90 -3.52 30.92 -14.76
N ASP A 91 -3.43 32.18 -14.37
CA ASP A 91 -3.32 32.58 -12.97
C ASP A 91 -4.46 32.00 -12.11
N ASP A 92 -4.09 31.08 -11.22
CA ASP A 92 -4.95 30.37 -10.28
C ASP A 92 -4.08 29.68 -9.22
N GLU A 93 -4.71 28.95 -8.31
CA GLU A 93 -4.02 28.08 -7.37
C GLU A 93 -4.02 26.63 -7.87
N TYR A 94 -2.85 25.99 -7.78
CA TYR A 94 -2.62 24.65 -8.33
C TYR A 94 -1.98 23.73 -7.31
N LEU A 95 -2.39 22.46 -7.38
CA LEU A 95 -1.73 21.34 -6.75
C LEU A 95 -1.25 20.38 -7.84
N LEU A 96 0.06 20.15 -7.92
CA LEU A 96 0.68 19.20 -8.82
C LEU A 96 0.99 17.91 -8.07
N GLU A 97 0.39 16.80 -8.47
CA GLU A 97 0.72 15.46 -7.98
C GLU A 97 1.77 14.83 -8.90
N LEU A 98 2.98 14.59 -8.39
CA LEU A 98 4.05 13.97 -9.17
C LEU A 98 4.08 12.45 -8.98
N HIS A 99 4.06 11.69 -10.07
CA HIS A 99 4.25 10.23 -10.04
C HIS A 99 5.74 9.86 -9.97
N SER A 100 6.43 10.38 -8.96
CA SER A 100 7.87 10.18 -8.76
C SER A 100 8.19 9.02 -7.80
N PRO A 101 9.48 8.66 -7.62
CA PRO A 101 9.90 7.60 -6.71
C PRO A 101 9.58 7.85 -5.22
N ILE A 102 9.22 9.09 -4.86
CA ILE A 102 8.71 9.54 -3.56
C ILE A 102 7.32 10.14 -3.82
N LYS A 103 6.37 10.12 -2.87
CA LYS A 103 5.12 10.86 -3.07
C LYS A 103 5.41 12.35 -2.90
N VAL A 104 5.37 13.10 -4.00
CA VAL A 104 5.67 14.53 -4.00
C VAL A 104 4.49 15.29 -4.57
N TYR A 105 4.10 16.35 -3.86
CA TYR A 105 3.07 17.29 -4.26
C TYR A 105 3.65 18.70 -4.26
N LEU A 106 3.30 19.50 -5.26
CA LEU A 106 3.71 20.90 -5.33
C LEU A 106 2.45 21.78 -5.27
N ARG A 107 2.37 22.68 -4.31
CA ARG A 107 1.30 23.69 -4.23
C ARG A 107 1.87 25.06 -4.58
N THR A 108 1.18 25.78 -5.44
CA THR A 108 1.62 27.10 -5.93
C THR A 108 0.45 27.96 -6.35
N THR A 109 0.66 29.27 -6.39
CA THR A 109 -0.29 30.27 -6.92
C THR A 109 0.39 31.05 -8.02
N GLY A 110 -0.26 31.20 -9.16
CA GLY A 110 0.29 31.89 -10.32
C GLY A 110 -0.01 31.17 -11.64
N GLY A 111 0.11 31.90 -12.74
CA GLY A 111 0.14 31.31 -14.08
C GLY A 111 1.40 30.45 -14.25
N MET A 112 1.27 29.33 -14.97
CA MET A 112 2.39 28.44 -15.26
C MET A 112 2.29 27.79 -16.64
N THR A 113 3.45 27.50 -17.22
CA THR A 113 3.59 26.68 -18.42
C THR A 113 4.33 25.41 -18.06
N ILE A 114 3.74 24.26 -18.37
CA ILE A 114 4.38 22.95 -18.21
C ILE A 114 4.80 22.47 -19.60
N ASP A 115 6.11 22.32 -19.81
CA ASP A 115 6.69 21.76 -21.00
C ASP A 115 7.31 20.40 -20.68
N THR A 116 6.87 19.36 -21.38
CA THR A 116 7.37 18.00 -21.22
C THR A 116 7.91 17.47 -22.53
N ASP A 117 9.11 16.88 -22.47
CA ASP A 117 9.71 16.18 -23.59
C ASP A 117 10.16 14.77 -23.15
N ASP A 118 10.92 14.09 -24.00
CA ASP A 118 11.43 12.74 -23.69
C ASP A 118 12.56 12.77 -22.64
N ASP A 119 13.21 13.92 -22.42
CA ASP A 119 14.39 14.10 -21.58
C ASP A 119 14.02 14.65 -20.18
N GLY A 120 12.91 15.36 -20.03
CA GLY A 120 12.55 16.02 -18.77
C GLY A 120 11.17 16.68 -18.72
N VAL A 121 10.97 17.42 -17.63
CA VAL A 121 9.82 18.32 -17.45
C VAL A 121 10.35 19.66 -16.96
N GLU A 122 9.87 20.74 -17.57
CA GLU A 122 10.09 22.11 -17.15
C GLU A 122 8.76 22.78 -16.82
N ILE A 123 8.69 23.41 -15.66
CA ILE A 123 7.55 24.19 -15.19
C ILE A 123 8.04 25.63 -15.03
N GLU A 124 7.58 26.51 -15.91
CA GLU A 124 7.90 27.94 -15.89
C GLU A 124 6.73 28.72 -15.28
N PHE A 125 7.02 29.56 -14.29
CA PHE A 125 6.03 30.41 -13.64
C PHE A 125 6.05 31.84 -14.20
N GLU A 126 4.97 32.60 -14.02
CA GLU A 126 4.91 34.02 -14.35
C GLU A 126 5.70 34.90 -13.35
N GLY A 127 7.02 34.71 -13.29
CA GLY A 127 7.92 35.36 -12.34
C GLY A 127 8.24 34.47 -11.13
N GLU A 128 8.92 35.03 -10.12
CA GLU A 128 9.24 34.28 -8.90
C GLU A 128 7.99 34.07 -8.03
N VAL A 129 7.68 32.81 -7.74
CA VAL A 129 6.54 32.41 -6.90
C VAL A 129 6.99 31.56 -5.72
N ALA A 130 6.17 31.54 -4.66
CA ALA A 130 6.35 30.60 -3.56
C ALA A 130 5.76 29.26 -3.96
N VAL A 131 6.57 28.20 -3.86
CA VAL A 131 6.14 26.81 -4.09
C VAL A 131 6.29 26.03 -2.79
N GLU A 132 5.21 25.42 -2.36
CA GLU A 132 5.22 24.47 -1.25
C GLU A 132 5.40 23.07 -1.80
N VAL A 133 6.34 22.34 -1.22
CA VAL A 133 6.73 20.99 -1.60
C VAL A 133 6.35 20.07 -0.45
N GLY A 134 5.29 19.30 -0.64
CA GLY A 134 4.85 18.26 0.28
C GLY A 134 5.41 16.91 -0.13
N ALA A 135 5.94 16.14 0.82
CA ALA A 135 6.52 14.83 0.56
C ALA A 135 6.04 13.75 1.54
N ARG A 136 5.92 12.53 1.03
CA ARG A 136 5.59 11.32 1.79
C ARG A 136 6.34 10.11 1.23
N SER A 137 6.77 9.22 2.11
CA SER A 137 7.30 7.91 1.71
C SER A 137 6.20 7.01 1.15
N TYR A 138 6.54 6.17 0.16
CA TYR A 138 5.68 5.04 -0.21
C TYR A 138 5.49 4.05 0.94
N HIS A 139 6.43 4.03 1.89
CA HIS A 139 6.42 3.23 3.12
C HIS A 139 6.05 1.76 2.85
N SER A 140 6.74 1.14 1.89
CA SER A 140 6.57 -0.24 1.46
C SER A 140 7.45 -1.23 2.22
N SER A 141 8.31 -0.74 3.11
CA SER A 141 9.19 -1.51 3.99
C SER A 141 9.07 -1.02 5.43
N PRO A 142 9.33 -1.87 6.45
CA PRO A 142 9.32 -1.44 7.84
C PRO A 142 10.28 -0.29 8.12
N ALA A 143 9.79 0.78 8.77
CA ALA A 143 10.58 1.96 9.12
C ALA A 143 11.17 1.93 10.54
N ALA A 144 10.72 0.99 11.38
CA ALA A 144 11.15 0.83 12.77
C ALA A 144 11.11 -0.66 13.15
N THR A 145 11.72 -1.00 14.29
CA THR A 145 11.73 -2.35 14.86
C THR A 145 11.14 -2.31 16.26
N ILE A 146 10.20 -3.23 16.53
CA ILE A 146 9.66 -3.58 17.84
C ILE A 146 10.30 -4.90 18.26
N THR A 147 10.82 -4.95 19.48
CA THR A 147 11.32 -6.20 20.07
C THR A 147 10.24 -6.80 20.96
N VAL A 148 9.94 -8.09 20.82
CA VAL A 148 8.94 -8.80 21.63
C VAL A 148 9.55 -10.01 22.34
N PRO A 149 9.24 -10.23 23.63
CA PRO A 149 9.50 -11.48 24.31
C PRO A 149 8.57 -12.59 23.83
N ASP A 150 8.87 -13.83 24.23
CA ASP A 150 8.02 -15.00 24.01
C ASP A 150 6.78 -14.99 24.93
N ASP A 151 6.01 -13.90 24.87
CA ASP A 151 4.77 -13.66 25.59
C ASP A 151 3.69 -13.14 24.63
N PRO A 152 2.55 -13.84 24.46
CA PRO A 152 1.47 -13.38 23.60
C PRO A 152 0.90 -12.01 24.01
N ALA A 153 0.93 -11.63 25.29
CA ALA A 153 0.49 -10.30 25.72
C ALA A 153 1.41 -9.19 25.17
N ALA A 154 2.72 -9.43 25.13
CA ALA A 154 3.65 -8.49 24.52
C ALA A 154 3.49 -8.41 22.99
N VAL A 155 3.08 -9.51 22.34
CA VAL A 155 2.72 -9.48 20.90
C VAL A 155 1.45 -8.66 20.66
N MET A 156 0.46 -8.68 21.58
CA MET A 156 -0.71 -7.81 21.50
C MET A 156 -0.30 -6.33 21.47
N GLU A 157 0.58 -5.90 22.38
CA GLU A 157 1.10 -4.53 22.41
C GLU A 157 1.84 -4.16 21.11
N ALA A 158 2.62 -5.10 20.55
CA ALA A 158 3.28 -4.90 19.27
C ALA A 158 2.28 -4.73 18.11
N VAL A 159 1.21 -5.54 18.07
CA VAL A 159 0.15 -5.42 17.05
C VAL A 159 -0.61 -4.10 17.19
N SER A 160 -0.89 -3.63 18.40
CA SER A 160 -1.48 -2.31 18.67
C SER A 160 -0.60 -1.14 18.20
N ALA A 161 0.70 -1.35 18.02
CA ALA A 161 1.62 -0.37 17.45
C ALA A 161 1.71 -0.41 15.90
N PHE A 162 1.19 -1.44 15.23
CA PHE A 162 1.21 -1.52 13.76
C PHE A 162 0.48 -0.36 13.06
N PRO A 163 -0.67 0.12 13.55
CA PRO A 163 -1.37 1.28 13.02
C PRO A 163 -0.57 2.58 12.94
N SER A 164 0.57 2.69 13.64
CA SER A 164 1.50 3.83 13.49
C SER A 164 2.01 4.03 12.06
N ALA A 165 1.89 3.01 11.20
CA ALA A 165 2.22 3.11 9.78
C ALA A 165 1.18 3.87 8.95
N LEU A 166 -0.09 3.92 9.39
CA LEU A 166 -1.21 4.52 8.67
C LEU A 166 -0.95 6.01 8.42
N LYS A 167 -1.31 6.48 7.22
CA LYS A 167 -1.13 7.89 6.81
C LYS A 167 -2.40 8.71 6.99
N THR A 168 -3.52 8.04 7.25
CA THR A 168 -4.83 8.65 7.44
C THR A 168 -5.77 7.63 8.08
N THR A 169 -6.76 8.12 8.82
CA THR A 169 -7.90 7.34 9.34
C THR A 169 -9.13 7.45 8.45
N SER A 170 -9.09 8.21 7.36
CA SER A 170 -10.16 8.31 6.37
C SER A 170 -10.33 7.01 5.55
N PRO A 171 -11.39 6.89 4.72
CA PRO A 171 -11.53 5.77 3.78
C PRO A 171 -10.36 5.64 2.80
N GLU A 172 -9.60 6.71 2.57
CA GLU A 172 -8.43 6.72 1.68
C GLU A 172 -7.37 5.68 2.07
N ARG A 173 -7.33 5.22 3.32
CA ARG A 173 -6.41 4.14 3.77
C ARG A 173 -6.61 2.80 3.05
N ALA A 174 -7.72 2.62 2.32
CA ALA A 174 -7.88 1.51 1.39
C ALA A 174 -6.82 1.54 0.25
N TRP A 175 -6.30 2.72 -0.12
CA TRP A 175 -5.13 2.83 -1.00
C TRP A 175 -3.86 2.28 -0.31
N PRO A 176 -3.10 1.36 -0.95
CA PRO A 176 -1.89 0.78 -0.35
C PRO A 176 -0.87 1.78 0.17
N THR A 177 -0.66 2.88 -0.55
CA THR A 177 0.34 3.86 -0.12
C THR A 177 -0.09 4.65 1.13
N LEU A 178 -1.37 4.65 1.48
CA LEU A 178 -1.92 5.41 2.61
C LEU A 178 -2.10 4.58 3.89
N ARG A 179 -1.81 3.28 3.82
CA ARG A 179 -1.69 2.42 5.01
C ARG A 179 -0.23 2.22 5.47
N GLY A 180 0.73 2.28 4.54
CA GLY A 180 2.14 2.05 4.86
C GLY A 180 2.43 0.60 5.25
N HIS A 181 3.66 0.35 5.72
CA HIS A 181 4.11 -0.96 6.18
C HIS A 181 4.25 -0.96 7.71
N PRO A 182 3.71 -1.96 8.43
CA PRO A 182 3.90 -2.06 9.87
C PRO A 182 5.38 -2.13 10.29
N PRO A 183 5.74 -1.71 11.51
CA PRO A 183 7.07 -1.90 12.06
C PRO A 183 7.51 -3.36 12.03
N ARG A 184 8.81 -3.59 11.89
CA ARG A 184 9.41 -4.92 11.97
C ARG A 184 9.22 -5.44 13.39
N VAL A 185 8.94 -6.73 13.52
CA VAL A 185 8.97 -7.43 14.80
C VAL A 185 10.22 -8.31 14.82
N GLU A 186 10.96 -8.25 15.91
CA GLU A 186 12.10 -9.13 16.22
C GLU A 186 11.89 -9.73 17.61
N ARG A 187 12.29 -10.98 17.80
CA ARG A 187 12.24 -11.60 19.13
C ARG A 187 13.42 -11.16 20.00
N GLY A 188 13.16 -11.01 21.29
CA GLY A 188 14.16 -10.68 22.31
C GLY A 188 13.69 -11.05 23.71
N ASP A 189 14.39 -10.56 24.73
CA ASP A 189 14.09 -10.92 26.13
C ASP A 189 13.02 -10.01 26.77
N GLU A 190 12.85 -8.79 26.25
CA GLU A 190 11.96 -7.76 26.80
C GLU A 190 11.22 -7.01 25.67
N LEU A 191 10.04 -6.49 26.00
CA LEU A 191 9.25 -5.68 25.08
C LEU A 191 9.89 -4.30 24.92
N SER A 192 10.16 -3.90 23.67
CA SER A 192 10.67 -2.57 23.34
C SER A 192 9.97 -2.01 22.11
N ILE A 193 9.08 -1.03 22.32
CA ILE A 193 8.40 -0.29 21.27
C ILE A 193 9.04 1.11 21.17
N PRO A 194 9.56 1.53 20.01
CA PRO A 194 10.15 2.87 19.87
C PRO A 194 9.13 3.99 20.12
N ASP A 195 9.48 4.98 20.95
CA ASP A 195 8.64 6.15 21.31
C ASP A 195 8.12 6.96 20.11
N GLY A 196 8.79 6.85 18.95
CA GLY A 196 8.39 7.53 17.71
C GLY A 196 7.19 6.89 17.01
N LEU A 197 6.79 5.68 17.40
CA LEU A 197 5.60 5.01 16.86
C LEU A 197 4.36 5.53 17.55
N LYS A 198 3.51 6.23 16.81
CA LYS A 198 2.24 6.76 17.30
C LYS A 198 1.09 6.18 16.52
N SER A 199 0.35 5.27 17.14
CA SER A 199 -0.90 4.76 16.58
C SER A 199 -1.99 5.85 16.66
N PRO A 200 -2.91 5.92 15.68
CA PRO A 200 -4.08 6.78 15.79
C PRO A 200 -4.97 6.31 16.95
N ASP A 201 -5.50 7.26 17.71
CA ASP A 201 -6.54 6.99 18.71
C ASP A 201 -7.89 6.85 17.97
N THR A 202 -8.31 5.61 17.73
CA THR A 202 -9.53 5.32 16.98
C THR A 202 -10.71 4.98 17.88
N GLY A 203 -10.47 4.75 19.17
CA GLY A 203 -11.48 4.26 20.12
C GLY A 203 -12.00 2.85 19.79
N ILE A 204 -11.23 2.03 19.06
CA ILE A 204 -11.58 0.65 18.68
C ILE A 204 -10.67 -0.33 19.41
N GLU A 205 -11.26 -1.34 20.03
CA GLU A 205 -10.55 -2.37 20.79
C GLU A 205 -10.97 -3.77 20.32
N ILE A 206 -9.99 -4.66 20.21
CA ILE A 206 -10.19 -6.09 19.97
C ILE A 206 -9.63 -6.86 21.17
N ALA A 207 -10.53 -7.26 22.07
CA ALA A 207 -10.17 -8.10 23.20
C ALA A 207 -10.12 -9.57 22.76
N VAL A 208 -9.03 -10.29 23.03
CA VAL A 208 -8.90 -11.72 22.74
C VAL A 208 -8.11 -12.46 23.82
N PRO A 209 -8.25 -13.80 23.94
CA PRO A 209 -7.37 -14.58 24.80
C PRO A 209 -5.90 -14.32 24.49
N ALA A 210 -5.07 -14.26 25.53
CA ALA A 210 -3.61 -14.09 25.42
C ALA A 210 -2.94 -15.37 24.92
N GLU A 211 -3.25 -15.74 23.68
CA GLU A 211 -2.77 -16.93 22.98
C GLU A 211 -2.36 -16.54 21.56
N TYR A 212 -1.21 -17.03 21.09
CA TYR A 212 -0.64 -16.65 19.80
C TYR A 212 -1.62 -16.82 18.62
N GLY A 213 -2.38 -17.92 18.60
CA GLY A 213 -3.38 -18.17 17.55
C GLY A 213 -4.43 -17.07 17.46
N HIS A 214 -4.93 -16.59 18.60
CA HIS A 214 -5.91 -15.50 18.65
C HIS A 214 -5.29 -14.17 18.22
N VAL A 215 -4.10 -13.83 18.74
CA VAL A 215 -3.41 -12.57 18.42
C VAL A 215 -3.07 -12.46 16.93
N TYR A 216 -2.51 -13.53 16.35
CA TYR A 216 -2.17 -13.55 14.92
C TYR A 216 -3.41 -13.44 14.03
N THR A 217 -4.51 -14.06 14.45
CA THR A 217 -5.78 -14.03 13.69
C THR A 217 -6.37 -12.64 13.60
N VAL A 218 -6.36 -11.86 14.70
CA VAL A 218 -6.95 -10.51 14.71
C VAL A 218 -6.03 -9.42 14.14
N ALA A 219 -4.73 -9.68 14.01
CA ALA A 219 -3.76 -8.68 13.61
C ALA A 219 -4.05 -7.94 12.29
N PRO A 220 -4.53 -8.59 11.20
CA PRO A 220 -4.89 -7.87 9.97
C PRO A 220 -6.05 -6.87 10.17
N LEU A 221 -7.05 -7.25 10.99
CA LEU A 221 -8.18 -6.38 11.29
C LEU A 221 -7.75 -5.25 12.23
N ALA A 222 -6.99 -5.56 13.28
CA ALA A 222 -6.47 -4.57 14.22
C ALA A 222 -5.67 -3.48 13.50
N TYR A 223 -4.75 -3.89 12.61
CA TYR A 223 -3.99 -2.96 11.78
C TYR A 223 -4.87 -2.06 10.91
N TYR A 224 -5.84 -2.65 10.21
CA TYR A 224 -6.67 -1.89 9.28
C TYR A 224 -7.64 -0.93 9.97
N LEU A 225 -8.13 -1.30 11.15
CA LEU A 225 -9.01 -0.47 11.97
C LEU A 225 -8.25 0.54 12.83
N GLY A 226 -6.93 0.38 12.99
CA GLY A 226 -6.20 1.15 13.98
C GLY A 226 -6.60 0.81 15.40
N ALA A 227 -6.94 -0.45 15.66
CA ALA A 227 -7.48 -0.92 16.93
C ALA A 227 -6.39 -1.39 17.89
N ASP A 228 -6.64 -1.20 19.18
CA ASP A 228 -5.86 -1.81 20.24
C ASP A 228 -6.25 -3.28 20.41
N VAL A 229 -5.25 -4.17 20.46
CA VAL A 229 -5.45 -5.56 20.85
C VAL A 229 -5.15 -5.69 22.33
N VAL A 230 -6.13 -6.18 23.10
CA VAL A 230 -6.00 -6.29 24.56
C VAL A 230 -6.34 -7.70 25.04
N PRO A 231 -5.84 -8.11 26.21
CA PRO A 231 -6.24 -9.38 26.82
C PRO A 231 -7.73 -9.40 27.20
N GLY A 232 -8.44 -10.47 26.84
CA GLY A 232 -9.81 -10.72 27.25
C GLY A 232 -10.16 -12.21 27.25
N GLU A 233 -11.06 -12.65 28.12
CA GLU A 233 -11.47 -14.07 28.18
C GLU A 233 -12.27 -14.51 26.95
N THR A 234 -12.90 -13.57 26.26
CA THR A 234 -13.76 -13.82 25.09
C THR A 234 -13.36 -12.88 23.98
N ALA A 235 -13.25 -13.41 22.76
CA ALA A 235 -12.89 -12.61 21.60
C ALA A 235 -14.02 -11.64 21.23
N ARG A 236 -13.78 -10.34 21.35
CA ARG A 236 -14.79 -9.28 21.10
C ARG A 236 -14.18 -8.08 20.38
N LEU A 237 -14.95 -7.48 19.48
CA LEU A 237 -14.67 -6.19 18.86
C LEU A 237 -15.58 -5.14 19.50
N THR A 238 -15.00 -4.07 20.04
CA THR A 238 -15.74 -2.94 20.60
C THR A 238 -15.27 -1.62 20.01
N ALA A 239 -16.15 -0.61 20.01
CA ALA A 239 -15.80 0.76 19.63
C ALA A 239 -16.58 1.80 20.43
N GLU A 240 -16.03 3.00 20.60
CA GLU A 240 -16.70 4.12 21.28
C GLU A 240 -18.04 4.53 20.63
N SER A 241 -18.22 4.24 19.34
CA SER A 241 -19.48 4.41 18.61
C SER A 241 -20.61 3.46 19.05
N GLY A 242 -20.31 2.53 19.97
CA GLY A 242 -21.26 1.54 20.51
C GLY A 242 -21.24 0.19 19.79
N VAL A 243 -20.25 -0.07 18.93
CA VAL A 243 -20.02 -1.42 18.39
C VAL A 243 -19.68 -2.35 19.54
N ASP A 244 -20.37 -3.49 19.60
CA ASP A 244 -20.03 -4.60 20.49
C ASP A 244 -20.38 -5.92 19.79
N ARG A 245 -19.37 -6.67 19.35
CA ARG A 245 -19.52 -7.91 18.57
C ARG A 245 -18.68 -9.03 19.16
N LEU A 246 -19.32 -10.17 19.41
CA LEU A 246 -18.63 -11.43 19.68
C LEU A 246 -17.97 -11.91 18.38
N LEU A 247 -16.68 -12.25 18.43
CA LEU A 247 -15.92 -12.72 17.27
C LEU A 247 -15.89 -14.24 17.16
N GLY A 248 -16.03 -14.96 18.28
CA GLY A 248 -16.05 -16.42 18.29
C GLY A 248 -15.55 -16.98 19.62
N ASP A 249 -15.76 -18.28 19.80
CA ASP A 249 -15.35 -19.01 21.01
C ASP A 249 -13.93 -19.60 20.90
N ASP A 250 -13.40 -19.72 19.68
CA ASP A 250 -12.05 -20.22 19.40
C ASP A 250 -11.38 -19.44 18.25
N ALA A 251 -10.07 -19.64 18.07
CA ALA A 251 -9.29 -18.90 17.09
C ALA A 251 -9.75 -19.14 15.63
N ALA A 252 -10.35 -20.28 15.32
CA ALA A 252 -10.88 -20.56 13.98
C ALA A 252 -12.13 -19.74 13.71
N ALA A 253 -13.10 -19.74 14.65
CA ALA A 253 -14.30 -18.91 14.58
C ALA A 253 -13.97 -17.41 14.56
N VAL A 254 -12.99 -16.98 15.36
CA VAL A 254 -12.48 -15.60 15.33
C VAL A 254 -11.93 -15.25 13.94
N GLY A 255 -11.24 -16.18 13.28
CA GLY A 255 -10.74 -15.98 11.93
C GLY A 255 -11.84 -15.79 10.88
N GLU A 256 -12.95 -16.51 11.00
CA GLU A 256 -14.12 -16.35 10.14
C GLU A 256 -14.75 -14.96 10.33
N SER A 257 -14.95 -14.52 11.57
CA SER A 257 -15.47 -13.18 11.88
C SER A 257 -14.54 -12.06 11.43
N VAL A 258 -13.22 -12.21 11.64
CA VAL A 258 -12.21 -11.26 11.16
C VAL A 258 -12.27 -11.13 9.65
N GLU A 259 -12.40 -12.24 8.93
CA GLU A 259 -12.51 -12.24 7.48
C GLU A 259 -13.75 -11.50 6.99
N GLU A 260 -14.91 -11.77 7.59
CA GLU A 260 -16.16 -11.10 7.24
C GLU A 260 -16.06 -9.58 7.46
N ILE A 261 -15.60 -9.16 8.64
CA ILE A 261 -15.50 -7.76 9.03
C ILE A 261 -14.47 -7.03 8.17
N LEU A 262 -13.26 -7.60 8.00
CA LEU A 262 -12.20 -6.94 7.24
C LEU A 262 -12.59 -6.73 5.78
N LYS A 263 -13.18 -7.76 5.13
CA LYS A 263 -13.67 -7.64 3.76
C LYS A 263 -14.75 -6.57 3.64
N ARG A 264 -15.69 -6.56 4.59
CA ARG A 264 -16.78 -5.59 4.62
C ARG A 264 -16.27 -4.16 4.74
N VAL A 265 -15.47 -3.88 5.76
CA VAL A 265 -14.94 -2.53 6.00
C VAL A 265 -14.03 -2.09 4.83
N PHE A 266 -13.16 -2.97 4.33
CA PHE A 266 -12.26 -2.62 3.23
C PHE A 266 -13.01 -2.31 1.92
N LEU A 267 -14.02 -3.10 1.57
CA LEU A 267 -14.84 -2.88 0.38
C LEU A 267 -15.62 -1.57 0.51
N LEU A 268 -16.28 -1.35 1.66
CA LEU A 268 -17.06 -0.15 1.88
C LEU A 268 -16.19 1.11 1.96
N ASP A 269 -14.95 1.03 2.45
CA ASP A 269 -13.99 2.12 2.34
C ASP A 269 -13.57 2.38 0.88
N CYS A 270 -13.37 1.35 0.06
CA CYS A 270 -13.12 1.54 -1.39
C CYS A 270 -14.25 2.31 -2.08
N VAL A 271 -15.50 2.02 -1.72
CA VAL A 271 -16.70 2.69 -2.26
C VAL A 271 -16.83 4.11 -1.71
N THR A 272 -16.79 4.29 -0.39
CA THR A 272 -16.94 5.60 0.28
C THR A 272 -15.84 6.58 -0.14
N ARG A 273 -14.63 6.09 -0.40
CA ARG A 273 -13.51 6.90 -0.91
C ARG A 273 -13.82 7.61 -2.24
N THR A 274 -14.79 7.15 -3.02
CA THR A 274 -15.20 7.84 -4.26
C THR A 274 -15.82 9.23 -4.02
N GLU A 275 -16.09 9.60 -2.76
CA GLU A 275 -16.44 10.97 -2.37
C GLU A 275 -15.21 11.89 -2.18
N GLY A 276 -14.01 11.31 -2.12
CA GLY A 276 -12.78 11.97 -1.72
C GLY A 276 -11.81 12.33 -2.84
N LEU A 277 -10.55 11.99 -2.64
CA LEU A 277 -9.41 12.44 -3.46
C LEU A 277 -9.44 11.90 -4.90
N TYR A 278 -10.14 10.77 -5.10
CA TYR A 278 -10.27 10.08 -6.38
C TYR A 278 -11.73 9.67 -6.61
N PRO A 279 -12.56 10.55 -7.20
CA PRO A 279 -13.97 10.28 -7.46
C PRO A 279 -14.16 9.39 -8.70
N ASP A 280 -13.64 8.16 -8.62
CA ASP A 280 -13.75 7.15 -9.66
C ASP A 280 -15.16 6.53 -9.68
N GLU A 281 -15.69 6.26 -10.87
CA GLU A 281 -16.93 5.49 -11.03
C GLU A 281 -16.65 4.00 -10.72
N LEU A 282 -17.23 3.49 -9.63
CA LEU A 282 -17.12 2.09 -9.21
C LEU A 282 -18.45 1.36 -9.42
N HIS A 283 -18.40 0.20 -10.08
CA HIS A 283 -19.58 -0.65 -10.27
C HIS A 283 -20.16 -1.10 -8.92
N GLU A 284 -19.29 -1.40 -7.95
CA GLU A 284 -19.67 -1.81 -6.61
C GLU A 284 -20.51 -0.74 -5.89
N ARG A 285 -20.25 0.55 -6.18
CA ARG A 285 -21.08 1.65 -5.66
C ARG A 285 -22.49 1.58 -6.21
N GLU A 286 -22.64 1.44 -7.53
CA GLU A 286 -23.95 1.32 -8.18
C GLU A 286 -24.74 0.12 -7.64
N VAL A 287 -24.06 -1.00 -7.39
CA VAL A 287 -24.68 -2.19 -6.79
C VAL A 287 -25.16 -1.89 -5.38
N LEU A 288 -24.36 -1.25 -4.52
CA LEU A 288 -24.77 -0.90 -3.16
C LEU A 288 -25.96 0.07 -3.14
N GLU A 289 -25.91 1.14 -3.94
CA GLU A 289 -26.98 2.15 -4.00
C GLU A 289 -28.33 1.55 -4.46
N SER A 290 -28.31 0.42 -5.18
CA SER A 290 -29.53 -0.30 -5.55
C SER A 290 -30.15 -1.13 -4.42
N HIS A 291 -29.41 -1.38 -3.34
CA HIS A 291 -29.85 -2.19 -2.19
C HIS A 291 -30.01 -1.35 -0.90
N VAL A 292 -29.21 -0.30 -0.73
CA VAL A 292 -29.14 0.52 0.49
C VAL A 292 -28.95 2.00 0.16
N ASP A 293 -29.60 2.86 0.95
CA ASP A 293 -29.40 4.31 0.92
C ASP A 293 -28.38 4.69 2.00
N LEU A 294 -27.10 4.72 1.62
CA LEU A 294 -25.99 5.10 2.48
C LEU A 294 -25.53 6.53 2.15
N ASP A 295 -25.37 7.36 3.19
CA ASP A 295 -24.77 8.68 3.06
C ASP A 295 -23.25 8.57 2.94
N PHE A 296 -22.75 8.29 1.73
CA PHE A 296 -21.32 8.14 1.48
C PHE A 296 -20.53 9.42 1.80
N GLY A 297 -21.10 10.60 1.54
CA GLY A 297 -20.46 11.87 1.87
C GLY A 297 -20.29 12.02 3.40
N GLY A 298 -21.35 11.74 4.17
CA GLY A 298 -21.28 11.71 5.62
C GLY A 298 -20.32 10.63 6.16
N LEU A 299 -20.27 9.46 5.53
CA LEU A 299 -19.35 8.38 5.90
C LEU A 299 -17.89 8.74 5.61
N TYR A 300 -17.61 9.51 4.56
CA TYR A 300 -16.26 9.96 4.24
C TYR A 300 -15.67 10.82 5.36
N GLU A 301 -16.48 11.73 5.90
CA GLU A 301 -16.12 12.65 6.98
C GLU A 301 -16.23 12.02 8.39
N ALA A 302 -16.83 10.84 8.51
CA ALA A 302 -17.05 10.18 9.80
C ALA A 302 -15.74 9.69 10.44
N SER A 303 -15.74 9.63 11.78
CA SER A 303 -14.69 8.95 12.54
C SER A 303 -14.62 7.48 12.13
N LEU A 304 -13.45 6.85 12.31
CA LEU A 304 -13.27 5.44 11.95
C LEU A 304 -14.23 4.53 12.75
N ALA A 305 -14.45 4.82 14.03
CA ALA A 305 -15.40 4.10 14.88
C ALA A 305 -16.87 4.25 14.43
N ASP A 306 -17.32 5.46 14.08
CA ASP A 306 -18.68 5.69 13.59
C ASP A 306 -18.91 5.02 12.23
N ARG A 307 -17.90 5.11 11.35
CA ARG A 307 -17.91 4.46 10.05
C ARG A 307 -17.95 2.94 10.18
N LEU A 308 -17.18 2.35 11.10
CA LEU A 308 -17.26 0.93 11.42
C LEU A 308 -18.68 0.52 11.85
N ALA A 309 -19.32 1.29 12.73
CA ALA A 309 -20.69 1.02 13.17
C ALA A 309 -21.68 1.03 12.00
N ALA A 310 -21.61 2.05 11.13
CA ALA A 310 -22.46 2.17 9.96
C ALA A 310 -22.23 1.03 8.96
N TYR A 311 -20.96 0.67 8.70
CA TYR A 311 -20.61 -0.43 7.81
C TYR A 311 -21.10 -1.79 8.32
N LEU A 312 -21.00 -2.05 9.63
CA LEU A 312 -21.52 -3.28 10.25
C LEU A 312 -23.05 -3.34 10.31
N ALA A 313 -23.74 -2.22 10.05
CA ALA A 313 -25.19 -2.16 9.95
C ALA A 313 -25.71 -2.36 8.51
N VAL A 314 -24.82 -2.38 7.51
CA VAL A 314 -25.20 -2.70 6.12
C VAL A 314 -25.73 -4.13 6.08
N PRO A 315 -26.94 -4.37 5.51
CA PRO A 315 -27.53 -5.70 5.44
C PRO A 315 -26.65 -6.70 4.68
N ASP A 316 -26.62 -7.94 5.15
CA ASP A 316 -25.81 -9.00 4.56
C ASP A 316 -26.17 -9.24 3.09
N GLU A 317 -27.46 -9.12 2.72
CA GLU A 317 -27.89 -9.26 1.33
C GLU A 317 -27.32 -8.18 0.39
N ALA A 318 -27.16 -6.96 0.89
CA ALA A 318 -26.58 -5.85 0.11
C ALA A 318 -25.08 -6.08 -0.11
N PHE A 319 -24.39 -6.55 0.93
CA PHE A 319 -22.98 -6.89 0.84
C PHE A 319 -22.74 -8.12 -0.04
N ALA A 320 -23.54 -9.17 0.10
CA ALA A 320 -23.45 -10.40 -0.68
C ALA A 320 -23.74 -10.22 -2.17
N ALA A 321 -24.41 -9.12 -2.55
CA ALA A 321 -24.60 -8.74 -3.96
C ALA A 321 -23.29 -8.33 -4.65
N ILE A 322 -22.22 -8.01 -3.89
CA ILE A 322 -20.90 -7.69 -4.42
C ILE A 322 -19.96 -8.89 -4.25
N GLU A 323 -19.35 -9.31 -5.35
CA GLU A 323 -18.27 -10.28 -5.29
C GLU A 323 -16.98 -9.59 -4.82
N SER A 324 -16.49 -9.94 -3.63
CA SER A 324 -15.22 -9.43 -3.09
C SER A 324 -14.20 -10.57 -2.99
N PRO A 325 -13.50 -10.93 -4.09
CA PRO A 325 -12.44 -11.91 -4.03
C PRO A 325 -11.28 -11.40 -3.17
N TRP A 326 -10.81 -12.20 -2.22
CA TRP A 326 -9.66 -11.84 -1.39
C TRP A 326 -8.41 -12.51 -1.90
N HIS A 327 -7.37 -11.71 -2.06
CA HIS A 327 -6.17 -12.13 -2.79
C HIS A 327 -5.29 -13.12 -2.01
N ARG A 328 -5.36 -13.15 -0.67
CA ARG A 328 -4.46 -14.01 0.14
C ARG A 328 -4.99 -14.39 1.52
N VAL A 329 -4.74 -15.64 1.89
CA VAL A 329 -4.93 -16.20 3.24
C VAL A 329 -3.64 -16.90 3.66
N THR A 330 -3.10 -16.53 4.81
CA THR A 330 -1.96 -17.16 5.47
C THR A 330 -2.47 -18.14 6.51
N HIS A 331 -1.91 -19.35 6.53
CA HIS A 331 -2.26 -20.37 7.51
C HIS A 331 -1.14 -20.51 8.52
N VAL A 332 -1.50 -20.55 9.80
CA VAL A 332 -0.59 -20.84 10.91
C VAL A 332 -1.01 -22.15 11.58
N GLU A 333 -0.10 -22.77 12.33
CA GLU A 333 -0.40 -23.99 13.07
C GLU A 333 -1.44 -23.72 14.19
N GLY A 334 -2.08 -24.78 14.69
CA GLY A 334 -3.09 -24.70 15.75
C GLY A 334 -2.56 -24.02 17.02
N ASP A 335 -1.32 -24.35 17.39
CA ASP A 335 -0.54 -23.68 18.43
C ASP A 335 0.75 -23.13 17.80
N PRO A 336 0.72 -21.92 17.23
CA PRO A 336 1.79 -21.43 16.35
C PRO A 336 3.04 -20.95 17.11
N GLY A 337 2.96 -20.81 18.44
CA GLY A 337 4.06 -20.29 19.26
C GLY A 337 4.55 -18.88 18.87
N PRO A 338 5.69 -18.42 19.44
CA PRO A 338 6.24 -17.08 19.21
C PRO A 338 6.92 -16.88 17.85
N ASP A 339 7.37 -17.96 17.19
CA ASP A 339 8.23 -17.88 16.01
C ASP A 339 7.57 -17.12 14.83
N ALA A 340 6.24 -17.20 14.71
CA ALA A 340 5.51 -16.53 13.63
C ALA A 340 5.36 -15.01 13.83
N ALA A 341 5.66 -14.46 15.01
CA ALA A 341 5.48 -13.03 15.30
C ALA A 341 6.34 -12.14 14.37
N GLU A 342 7.56 -12.56 14.01
CA GLU A 342 8.46 -11.81 13.14
C GLU A 342 7.93 -11.67 11.70
N LEU A 343 7.05 -12.58 11.27
CA LEU A 343 6.45 -12.57 9.93
C LEU A 343 5.18 -11.69 9.86
N LEU A 344 4.56 -11.42 10.99
CA LEU A 344 3.26 -10.77 11.09
C LEU A 344 3.19 -9.39 10.39
N PRO A 345 4.20 -8.49 10.51
CA PRO A 345 4.20 -7.20 9.81
C PRO A 345 4.01 -7.33 8.30
N TYR A 346 4.63 -8.33 7.68
CA TYR A 346 4.60 -8.55 6.23
C TYR A 346 3.29 -9.21 5.78
N VAL A 347 2.73 -10.08 6.62
CA VAL A 347 1.41 -10.70 6.39
C VAL A 347 0.34 -9.62 6.40
N VAL A 348 0.39 -8.74 7.41
CA VAL A 348 -0.58 -7.67 7.67
C VAL A 348 -0.44 -6.51 6.67
N ASN A 349 0.76 -6.17 6.21
CA ASN A 349 0.98 -5.14 5.18
C ASN A 349 0.13 -5.34 3.91
N ASP A 350 0.02 -6.61 3.50
CA ASP A 350 -0.78 -6.99 2.35
C ASP A 350 -2.25 -7.25 2.70
N LEU A 351 -2.67 -7.07 3.96
CA LEU A 351 -4.00 -7.45 4.47
C LEU A 351 -4.32 -8.93 4.21
N SER A 352 -3.30 -9.79 4.34
CA SER A 352 -3.49 -11.23 4.24
C SER A 352 -4.25 -11.71 5.47
N LEU A 353 -5.37 -12.41 5.27
CA LEU A 353 -6.10 -13.02 6.38
C LEU A 353 -5.22 -14.06 7.06
N VAL A 354 -5.35 -14.21 8.37
CA VAL A 354 -4.61 -15.23 9.12
C VAL A 354 -5.62 -16.25 9.64
N ARG A 355 -5.44 -17.51 9.25
CA ARG A 355 -6.27 -18.62 9.72
C ARG A 355 -5.42 -19.60 10.51
N VAL A 356 -5.89 -19.93 11.71
CA VAL A 356 -5.33 -21.00 12.53
C VAL A 356 -5.85 -22.33 12.00
N LYS A 357 -4.93 -23.28 11.76
CA LYS A 357 -5.34 -24.63 11.36
C LYS A 357 -6.04 -25.31 12.53
N SER A 358 -7.28 -25.71 12.30
CA SER A 358 -8.02 -26.56 13.23
C SER A 358 -7.29 -27.90 13.39
N GLU A 359 -7.07 -28.36 14.62
CA GLU A 359 -6.57 -29.73 14.88
C GLU A 359 -7.48 -30.82 14.29
N ARG A 360 -8.72 -30.48 13.92
CA ARG A 360 -9.71 -31.34 13.24
C ARG A 360 -9.49 -31.51 11.74
N GLU A 361 -8.56 -30.80 11.10
CA GLU A 361 -8.13 -31.24 9.77
C GLU A 361 -7.38 -32.55 9.96
N ASP A 362 -8.06 -33.68 9.70
CA ASP A 362 -7.48 -35.03 9.71
C ASP A 362 -6.05 -34.94 9.17
N ALA A 363 -5.07 -35.21 10.04
CA ALA A 363 -3.66 -35.13 9.69
C ALA A 363 -3.49 -35.77 8.32
N TRP A 364 -3.08 -34.97 7.32
CA TRP A 364 -3.11 -35.36 5.93
C TRP A 364 -2.51 -36.76 5.78
N SER A 365 -3.37 -37.75 5.57
CA SER A 365 -2.95 -39.13 5.36
C SER A 365 -2.85 -39.31 3.85
N PRO A 366 -1.65 -39.49 3.27
CA PRO A 366 -1.55 -39.77 1.85
C PRO A 366 -2.39 -41.01 1.55
N THR A 367 -3.18 -40.95 0.48
CA THR A 367 -3.86 -42.13 -0.04
C THR A 367 -2.83 -43.20 -0.40
N GLU A 368 -3.22 -44.48 -0.43
CA GLU A 368 -2.29 -45.56 -0.80
C GLU A 368 -1.59 -45.29 -2.14
N ALA A 369 -2.30 -44.73 -3.12
CA ALA A 369 -1.72 -44.33 -4.41
C ALA A 369 -0.67 -43.20 -4.27
N GLN A 370 -0.86 -42.26 -3.35
CA GLN A 370 0.12 -41.19 -3.07
C GLN A 370 1.31 -41.72 -2.28
N LYS A 371 1.10 -42.70 -1.38
CA LYS A 371 2.19 -43.41 -0.70
C LYS A 371 3.05 -44.16 -1.71
N GLU A 372 2.44 -44.94 -2.60
CA GLU A 372 3.13 -45.62 -3.70
C GLU A 372 3.90 -44.65 -4.60
N THR A 373 3.29 -43.50 -4.93
CA THR A 373 3.94 -42.45 -5.74
C THR A 373 5.13 -41.81 -5.00
N ASN A 374 5.00 -41.53 -3.71
CA ASN A 374 6.09 -40.99 -2.88
C ASN A 374 7.20 -42.02 -2.67
N GLU A 375 6.87 -43.30 -2.50
CA GLU A 375 7.84 -44.39 -2.44
C GLU A 375 8.60 -44.54 -3.76
N ALA A 376 7.90 -44.48 -4.90
CA ALA A 376 8.51 -44.51 -6.22
C ALA A 376 9.42 -43.29 -6.47
N LEU A 377 8.99 -42.09 -6.07
CA LEU A 377 9.81 -40.87 -6.13
C LEU A 377 11.05 -40.99 -5.23
N ASN A 378 10.89 -41.46 -3.99
CA ASN A 378 12.01 -41.65 -3.06
C ASN A 378 12.99 -42.74 -3.54
N ALA A 379 12.49 -43.81 -4.17
CA ALA A 379 13.30 -44.83 -4.81
C ALA A 379 14.05 -44.29 -6.05
N PHE A 380 13.43 -43.38 -6.81
CA PHE A 380 14.02 -42.76 -7.99
C PHE A 380 15.12 -41.74 -7.65
N VAL A 381 14.93 -40.95 -6.58
CA VAL A 381 15.90 -39.90 -6.17
C VAL A 381 17.11 -40.51 -5.44
N ARG A 382 17.03 -41.76 -4.95
CA ARG A 382 18.20 -42.50 -4.46
C ARG A 382 18.92 -43.23 -5.61
N SER A 383 19.90 -42.58 -6.21
CA SER A 383 20.91 -43.24 -7.06
C SER A 383 22.13 -43.72 -6.24
N PRO A 384 22.87 -44.71 -6.75
CA PRO A 384 22.93 -46.07 -6.25
C PRO A 384 23.85 -46.28 -5.04
N THR A 385 23.46 -47.25 -4.21
CA THR A 385 24.31 -47.93 -3.21
C THR A 385 25.71 -48.19 -3.76
N THR A 386 26.72 -47.71 -3.04
CA THR A 386 28.11 -48.14 -3.17
C THR A 386 28.14 -49.67 -3.11
N ALA A 387 28.35 -50.32 -4.26
CA ALA A 387 28.57 -51.74 -4.32
C ALA A 387 29.82 -52.04 -3.49
N ALA A 388 29.60 -52.60 -2.29
CA ALA A 388 30.64 -53.15 -1.46
C ALA A 388 31.37 -54.22 -2.29
N SER A 389 32.61 -53.90 -2.66
CA SER A 389 33.51 -54.78 -3.36
C SER A 389 33.75 -56.00 -2.47
N THR A 390 33.13 -57.12 -2.82
CA THR A 390 33.47 -58.41 -2.22
C THR A 390 34.72 -58.92 -2.95
N THR A 391 35.88 -58.39 -2.61
CA THR A 391 37.16 -59.04 -2.92
C THR A 391 37.55 -59.89 -1.71
N GLY A 392 37.30 -61.19 -1.82
CA GLY A 392 37.91 -62.18 -0.94
C GLY A 392 39.41 -62.22 -1.17
N VAL A 393 40.18 -62.11 -0.09
CA VAL A 393 41.58 -62.55 -0.06
C VAL A 393 41.85 -63.23 1.27
N THR A 394 42.09 -64.53 1.19
CA THR A 394 42.61 -65.39 2.24
C THR A 394 44.13 -65.15 2.38
N LYS A 395 44.57 -65.08 3.65
CA LYS A 395 45.94 -65.11 4.23
C LYS A 395 47.15 -65.35 3.31
N VAL A 396 48.24 -64.62 3.59
CA VAL A 396 49.49 -65.09 4.24
C VAL A 396 50.65 -64.14 3.87
N GLY A 397 51.48 -63.77 4.85
CA GLY A 397 52.94 -63.68 4.64
C GLY A 397 53.56 -62.30 4.54
N GLU A 398 54.16 -61.89 5.66
CA GLU A 398 55.53 -61.38 5.78
C GLU A 398 56.11 -60.31 4.81
N ARG A 399 56.76 -59.33 5.46
CA ARG A 399 58.11 -58.80 5.18
C ARG A 399 58.30 -57.61 4.21
N THR A 400 58.85 -56.54 4.80
CA THR A 400 60.08 -55.81 4.37
C THR A 400 59.94 -54.62 3.39
N THR A 401 60.09 -53.42 3.98
CA THR A 401 60.93 -52.26 3.59
C THR A 401 61.38 -51.97 2.13
N CYS A 402 61.17 -50.69 1.75
CA CYS A 402 62.17 -49.71 1.26
C CYS A 402 62.49 -49.58 -0.25
N HIS A 403 62.30 -48.33 -0.76
CA HIS A 403 63.05 -47.59 -1.83
C HIS A 403 63.21 -48.25 -3.23
N ARG A 404 63.39 -47.58 -4.38
CA ARG A 404 63.68 -46.21 -4.83
C ARG A 404 63.51 -46.17 -6.36
N ARG A 405 63.21 -44.97 -6.90
CA ARG A 405 63.67 -44.37 -8.19
C ARG A 405 63.70 -45.23 -9.47
N VAL A 406 63.14 -44.67 -10.55
CA VAL A 406 63.90 -44.37 -11.78
C VAL A 406 63.40 -43.06 -12.41
N ALA A 407 64.36 -42.25 -12.85
CA ALA A 407 64.20 -40.98 -13.55
C ALA A 407 64.37 -41.18 -15.07
N LEU A 408 63.81 -40.28 -15.90
CA LEU A 408 64.49 -39.72 -17.10
C LEU A 408 63.65 -38.56 -17.67
N ARG A 409 64.11 -37.30 -17.52
CA ARG A 409 64.72 -36.40 -18.55
C ARG A 409 63.83 -36.15 -19.77
N ARG A 410 63.26 -34.95 -19.98
CA ARG A 410 63.85 -33.65 -20.43
C ARG A 410 64.70 -33.70 -21.70
N ARG A 411 64.25 -32.97 -22.75
CA ARG A 411 64.97 -31.91 -23.53
C ARG A 411 63.94 -31.26 -24.48
N VAL A 412 63.60 -29.96 -24.45
CA VAL A 412 64.33 -28.65 -24.37
C VAL A 412 64.80 -28.13 -25.73
N ARG A 413 64.28 -26.95 -26.13
CA ARG A 413 64.91 -25.69 -26.62
C ARG A 413 63.87 -24.91 -27.45
N ASN A 414 63.75 -23.58 -27.51
CA ASN A 414 64.39 -22.36 -26.96
C ASN A 414 63.39 -21.21 -27.29
N ALA A 415 63.01 -20.24 -26.44
CA ALA A 415 63.71 -19.07 -25.85
C ALA A 415 63.29 -17.72 -26.49
N LYS A 416 63.15 -16.69 -25.62
CA LYS A 416 62.94 -15.22 -25.80
C LYS A 416 61.48 -14.76 -25.99
N THR A 417 60.94 -13.71 -25.36
CA THR A 417 61.46 -12.57 -24.54
C THR A 417 60.27 -11.87 -23.83
N SER A 418 60.54 -11.20 -22.69
CA SER A 418 59.85 -10.02 -22.08
C SER A 418 58.31 -10.08 -21.86
N SER A 419 57.66 -9.57 -20.83
CA SER A 419 57.95 -8.72 -19.65
C SER A 419 56.58 -8.55 -18.95
N GLY A 420 56.55 -8.40 -17.62
CA GLY A 420 55.36 -7.94 -16.88
C GLY A 420 54.62 -9.04 -16.11
N ARG A 421 54.63 -8.93 -14.78
CA ARG A 421 54.19 -9.88 -13.74
C ARG A 421 53.34 -9.07 -12.74
N PRO A 422 52.55 -9.67 -11.85
CA PRO A 422 51.44 -10.59 -12.09
C PRO A 422 50.14 -10.15 -11.37
N ALA A 423 49.03 -10.78 -11.75
CA ALA A 423 47.81 -10.87 -10.95
C ALA A 423 47.94 -11.93 -9.84
N THR A 424 47.25 -11.73 -8.72
CA THR A 424 46.89 -12.80 -7.78
C THR A 424 45.38 -12.93 -7.71
N ASN A 425 44.88 -13.99 -8.33
CA ASN A 425 43.53 -14.53 -8.15
C ASN A 425 43.63 -15.70 -7.16
N ALA A 426 42.83 -15.66 -6.10
CA ALA A 426 42.52 -16.82 -5.28
C ALA A 426 41.09 -17.26 -5.61
N ARG A 427 40.95 -18.50 -6.10
CA ARG A 427 39.67 -19.22 -6.22
C ARG A 427 39.49 -20.09 -4.98
N PHE A 428 38.34 -19.97 -4.35
CA PHE A 428 37.72 -21.06 -3.57
C PHE A 428 36.36 -21.36 -4.20
N GLY A 429 36.08 -22.65 -4.36
CA GLY A 429 34.84 -23.16 -4.95
C GLY A 429 33.71 -23.27 -3.92
N GLY A 430 32.49 -23.39 -4.42
CA GLY A 430 31.33 -23.73 -3.61
C GLY A 430 30.01 -23.43 -4.30
N VAL A 431 29.38 -24.49 -4.80
CA VAL A 431 27.93 -24.75 -4.82
C VAL A 431 27.02 -23.72 -5.53
N THR A 432 26.45 -24.19 -6.64
CA THR A 432 25.29 -23.61 -7.34
C THR A 432 24.04 -23.70 -6.48
N ALA A 433 23.48 -22.54 -6.10
CA ALA A 433 22.10 -22.39 -5.66
C ALA A 433 21.34 -21.58 -6.70
N THR A 434 20.34 -22.20 -7.32
CA THR A 434 19.44 -21.60 -8.29
C THR A 434 18.44 -20.71 -7.56
N ALA A 435 18.74 -19.41 -7.47
CA ALA A 435 17.79 -18.44 -6.94
C ALA A 435 16.67 -18.22 -7.97
N TRP A 436 15.44 -18.55 -7.55
CA TRP A 436 14.22 -18.22 -8.26
C TRP A 436 14.06 -16.70 -8.28
N GLY A 437 14.10 -16.12 -9.48
CA GLY A 437 13.76 -14.73 -9.70
C GLY A 437 12.28 -14.50 -9.43
N THR A 438 11.98 -13.64 -8.47
CA THR A 438 10.66 -13.04 -8.28
C THR A 438 10.35 -12.16 -9.50
N ARG A 439 9.61 -12.72 -10.45
CA ARG A 439 8.95 -11.94 -11.50
C ARG A 439 7.86 -11.10 -10.83
N THR A 440 8.08 -9.80 -10.74
CA THR A 440 7.01 -8.80 -10.59
C THR A 440 5.98 -8.98 -11.72
N PRO A 441 4.68 -9.17 -11.44
CA PRO A 441 3.66 -9.16 -12.48
C PRO A 441 3.37 -7.71 -12.89
N SER A 442 3.75 -7.36 -14.13
CA SER A 442 3.31 -6.14 -14.81
C SER A 442 1.84 -6.25 -15.24
N ALA A 443 0.92 -6.17 -14.29
CA ALA A 443 -0.52 -6.30 -14.54
C ALA A 443 -1.17 -5.02 -15.10
N THR A 444 -0.50 -3.88 -15.07
CA THR A 444 -1.04 -2.59 -15.55
C THR A 444 -0.99 -2.42 -17.07
N LYS A 445 -0.03 -3.03 -17.77
CA LYS A 445 0.09 -2.88 -19.24
C LYS A 445 -1.01 -3.62 -20.03
N ASN A 446 -1.56 -4.71 -19.51
CA ASN A 446 -2.51 -5.54 -20.27
C ASN A 446 -3.96 -5.03 -20.24
N ARG A 447 -4.38 -4.28 -19.21
CA ARG A 447 -5.75 -3.71 -19.15
C ARG A 447 -5.91 -2.46 -20.04
N GLN A 448 -4.91 -1.59 -20.12
CA GLN A 448 -4.92 -0.40 -21.00
C GLN A 448 -4.99 -0.79 -22.48
N THR A 449 -4.24 -1.83 -22.87
CA THR A 449 -4.19 -2.32 -24.27
C THR A 449 -5.52 -2.95 -24.71
N ALA A 450 -6.25 -3.59 -23.79
CA ALA A 450 -7.59 -4.11 -24.04
C ALA A 450 -8.64 -2.98 -24.20
N ARG A 451 -8.55 -1.93 -23.37
CA ARG A 451 -9.43 -0.75 -23.44
C ARG A 451 -9.26 0.01 -24.76
N ASN A 452 -8.01 0.17 -25.22
CA ASN A 452 -7.69 0.84 -26.49
C ASN A 452 -8.16 0.03 -27.72
N ARG A 453 -8.11 -1.32 -27.68
CA ARG A 453 -8.66 -2.18 -28.75
C ARG A 453 -10.19 -2.15 -28.81
N TRP A 454 -10.86 -2.02 -27.68
CA TRP A 454 -12.33 -1.90 -27.63
C TRP A 454 -12.80 -0.54 -28.18
N MET A 455 -12.14 0.57 -27.81
CA MET A 455 -12.47 1.90 -28.33
C MET A 455 -12.19 2.06 -29.83
N ALA A 456 -11.12 1.44 -30.36
CA ALA A 456 -10.82 1.47 -31.79
C ALA A 456 -11.84 0.67 -32.65
N ARG A 457 -12.42 -0.40 -32.10
CA ARG A 457 -13.46 -1.20 -32.77
C ARG A 457 -14.82 -0.49 -32.80
N ASN A 458 -15.14 0.32 -31.80
CA ASN A 458 -16.44 1.03 -31.75
C ASN A 458 -16.47 2.32 -32.58
N ARG A 459 -15.32 2.93 -32.91
CA ARG A 459 -15.28 4.11 -33.82
C ARG A 459 -15.52 3.76 -35.30
N THR A 460 -15.29 2.52 -35.71
CA THR A 460 -15.52 2.08 -37.11
C THR A 460 -16.97 1.68 -37.38
N ALA A 461 -17.81 1.49 -36.35
CA ALA A 461 -19.21 1.10 -36.49
C ALA A 461 -20.21 2.28 -36.56
N ALA A 462 -19.82 3.49 -36.11
CA ALA A 462 -20.71 4.66 -36.07
C ALA A 462 -20.73 5.50 -37.37
N GLY A 463 -19.89 5.16 -38.36
CA GLY A 463 -19.75 5.91 -39.61
C GLY A 463 -20.43 5.26 -40.81
N ARG A 464 -21.72 4.90 -40.74
CA ARG A 464 -22.56 4.56 -41.92
C ARG A 464 -24.04 4.42 -41.54
N ARG A 465 -24.84 5.47 -41.77
CA ARG A 465 -26.29 5.50 -42.14
C ARG A 465 -26.75 6.98 -42.15
N THR A 466 -26.62 7.66 -43.28
CA THR A 466 -27.65 7.96 -44.32
C THR A 466 -28.71 9.01 -43.96
N GLN A 467 -28.65 10.09 -44.75
CA GLN A 467 -29.59 11.21 -44.90
C GLN A 467 -31.01 10.79 -45.30
N ALA A 468 -32.02 11.52 -44.82
CA ALA A 468 -33.26 11.82 -45.55
C ALA A 468 -33.95 13.10 -45.00
N ASN A 469 -34.52 13.89 -45.91
CA ASN A 469 -35.02 15.28 -45.80
C ASN A 469 -36.42 15.42 -45.14
N PRO A 470 -36.86 16.65 -44.78
CA PRO A 470 -38.07 16.91 -43.99
C PRO A 470 -39.31 17.29 -44.83
N ILE A 471 -40.51 17.14 -44.25
CA ILE A 471 -41.76 17.77 -44.73
C ILE A 471 -42.45 18.46 -43.54
N ALA A 472 -42.87 19.70 -43.79
CA ALA A 472 -43.48 20.65 -42.87
C ALA A 472 -44.97 20.38 -42.58
N THR A 473 -45.50 20.90 -41.45
CA THR A 473 -46.82 21.57 -41.40
C THR A 473 -47.06 22.32 -40.06
N THR A 474 -47.14 23.65 -40.17
CA THR A 474 -48.12 24.61 -39.57
C THR A 474 -48.44 24.66 -38.05
N THR A 475 -48.11 25.81 -37.45
CA THR A 475 -48.71 26.45 -36.24
C THR A 475 -50.11 27.06 -36.57
N PRO A 476 -50.97 27.48 -35.61
CA PRO A 476 -50.80 28.73 -34.78
C PRO A 476 -51.32 28.62 -33.30
N ALA A 477 -50.64 29.21 -32.31
CA ALA A 477 -50.81 30.55 -31.68
C ALA A 477 -52.00 30.73 -30.69
N ALA A 478 -51.71 31.18 -29.46
CA ALA A 478 -52.53 32.03 -28.56
C ALA A 478 -51.80 32.26 -27.19
N THR A 479 -51.16 33.41 -26.98
CA THR A 479 -51.57 34.58 -26.14
C THR A 479 -51.52 34.43 -24.61
N ARG A 480 -50.55 35.16 -24.02
CA ARG A 480 -50.49 35.77 -22.66
C ARG A 480 -51.56 36.90 -22.52
N PRO A 481 -51.92 37.46 -21.33
CA PRO A 481 -50.97 38.17 -20.44
C PRO A 481 -51.31 38.29 -18.91
N GLU A 482 -50.42 39.07 -18.27
CA GLU A 482 -50.22 39.55 -16.89
C GLU A 482 -51.41 40.03 -16.04
N ALA A 483 -51.27 39.96 -14.70
CA ALA A 483 -51.10 41.11 -13.76
C ALA A 483 -51.65 40.80 -12.33
N CYS A 484 -50.92 41.16 -11.26
CA CYS A 484 -51.24 42.27 -10.35
C CYS A 484 -50.39 42.29 -9.05
N ARG A 485 -50.12 43.49 -8.54
CA ARG A 485 -49.24 43.89 -7.41
C ARG A 485 -50.01 44.12 -6.09
N ALA A 486 -49.21 44.33 -5.02
CA ALA A 486 -49.39 45.23 -3.85
C ALA A 486 -49.74 44.53 -2.51
N ARG A 487 -49.35 44.96 -1.30
CA ARG A 487 -48.42 45.96 -0.69
C ARG A 487 -48.54 45.78 0.85
N THR A 488 -47.50 46.16 1.63
CA THR A 488 -47.53 46.68 3.04
C THR A 488 -48.00 45.74 4.18
N ALA A 489 -47.55 45.76 5.45
CA ALA A 489 -46.81 46.72 6.27
C ALA A 489 -46.12 46.03 7.49
N THR A 490 -45.13 46.74 8.02
CA THR A 490 -44.39 46.59 9.28
C THR A 490 -45.24 46.84 10.55
N CYS A 491 -44.97 46.13 11.66
CA CYS A 491 -44.74 46.80 12.97
C CYS A 491 -44.15 45.90 14.07
N ARG A 492 -43.24 46.51 14.83
CA ARG A 492 -42.53 46.04 16.04
C ARG A 492 -43.38 46.21 17.30
N SER A 493 -43.12 45.42 18.35
CA SER A 493 -42.90 45.90 19.74
C SER A 493 -42.42 44.72 20.63
N ARG A 494 -41.17 44.76 21.13
CA ARG A 494 -40.71 45.16 22.47
C ARG A 494 -41.02 44.16 23.63
N ARG A 495 -39.93 43.50 24.07
CA ARG A 495 -39.50 43.07 25.44
C ARG A 495 -39.95 44.00 26.60
N PRO A 496 -39.66 43.73 27.90
CA PRO A 496 -39.28 42.49 28.64
C PRO A 496 -40.00 42.34 30.03
N THR A 497 -39.74 41.26 30.80
CA THR A 497 -39.11 41.29 32.17
C THR A 497 -39.32 40.02 33.02
N ARG A 498 -38.21 39.61 33.68
CA ARG A 498 -38.02 39.07 35.05
C ARG A 498 -38.72 37.76 35.48
N SER A 499 -37.94 36.71 35.75
CA SER A 499 -37.49 36.22 37.08
C SER A 499 -38.65 35.69 37.93
N ASN A 500 -38.67 34.47 38.48
CA ASN A 500 -37.69 33.96 39.46
C ASN A 500 -38.03 32.50 39.84
N ARG A 501 -37.00 31.72 40.20
CA ARG A 501 -36.92 30.72 41.30
C ARG A 501 -37.96 29.59 41.45
N ARG A 502 -37.36 28.39 41.43
CA ARG A 502 -37.44 27.27 42.40
C ARG A 502 -38.80 26.59 42.61
N GLY A 503 -38.87 25.37 42.11
CA GLY A 503 -39.33 24.18 42.81
C GLY A 503 -38.34 23.08 42.51
#